data_AF-A0A088C9X7-F1
#
_entry.id   AF-A0A088C9X7-F1
#
_cell.length_a   1.000
_cell.length_b   1.000
_cell.length_c   1.000
_cell.angle_alpha   90.00
_cell.angle_beta   90.00
_cell.angle_gamma   90.00
#
_symmetry.space_group_name_H-M   'P 1'
#
loop_
_entity.id
_entity.type
_entity.pdbx_description
1 polymer ?
#
loop_
_entity_poly.entity_id
_entity_poly.type
_entity_poly.pdbx_seq_one_letter_code
_entity_poly.pdbx_strand_id
1 'polypeptide(L)' 'IVPAVTELIAAQFLWLDYDDRTKPIYLYINSTGTMDENNELVASETDAYAIADFIN' A
#
# COMPACT_ATOMS: atom_id res chain seq x y z
N ILE A 1 4.38 8.15 13.84
CA ILE A 1 4.45 8.32 12.38
C ILE A 1 3.04 8.15 11.84
N VAL A 2 2.57 9.02 10.96
CA VAL A 2 1.28 8.85 10.28
C VAL A 2 1.53 7.95 9.07
N PRO A 3 0.84 6.81 8.93
CA PRO A 3 1.07 5.87 7.83
C PRO A 3 0.43 6.39 6.53
N ALA A 4 0.99 7.47 5.98
CA ALA A 4 0.44 8.14 4.80
C ALA A 4 0.44 7.24 3.55
N VAL A 5 1.37 6.29 3.43
CA VAL A 5 1.48 5.43 2.25
C VAL A 5 0.31 4.43 2.18
N THR A 6 0.03 3.71 3.27
CA THR A 6 -1.06 2.73 3.33
C THR A 6 -2.42 3.39 3.16
N GLU A 7 -2.65 4.53 3.81
CA GLU A 7 -3.90 5.28 3.68
C GLU A 7 -4.16 5.74 2.23
N LEU A 8 -3.12 6.25 1.55
CA LEU A 8 -3.23 6.69 0.16
C LEU A 8 -3.44 5.53 -0.82
N ILE A 9 -2.82 4.37 -0.58
CA ILE A 9 -3.01 3.17 -1.41
C ILE A 9 -4.43 2.63 -1.23
N ALA A 10 -4.92 2.52 0.00
CA ALA A 10 -6.29 2.11 0.29
C ALA A 10 -7.33 3.02 -0.37
N ALA A 11 -7.16 4.34 -0.26
CA ALA A 11 -8.05 5.30 -0.90
C ALA A 11 -8.07 5.17 -2.43
N GLN A 12 -6.92 4.92 -3.06
CA GLN A 12 -6.82 4.72 -4.51
C GLN A 12 -7.48 3.42 -4.97
N PHE A 13 -7.31 2.32 -4.23
CA PHE A 13 -8.00 1.06 -4.54
C PHE A 13 -9.52 1.22 -4.45
N LEU A 14 -10.02 1.85 -3.39
CA LEU A 14 -11.46 2.12 -3.22
C LEU A 14 -12.01 3.00 -4.35
N TRP A 15 -11.25 4.02 -4.76
CA TRP A 15 -11.67 4.90 -5.85
C TRP A 15 -11.69 4.18 -7.21
N LEU A 16 -10.69 3.36 -7.51
CA LEU A 16 -10.60 2.60 -8.77
C LEU A 16 -11.68 1.51 -8.86
N ASP A 17 -11.96 0.79 -7.77
CA ASP A 17 -13.06 -0.18 -7.73
C ASP A 17 -14.42 0.54 -7.87
N TYR A 18 -14.58 1.75 -7.32
CA TYR A 18 -15.79 2.54 -7.53
C TYR A 18 -15.97 2.99 -8.99
N ASP A 19 -14.89 3.37 -9.69
CA ASP A 19 -14.92 3.84 -11.09
C ASP A 19 -15.25 2.71 -12.08
N ASP A 20 -14.47 1.63 -12.06
CA ASP A 20 -14.68 0.44 -12.90
C ASP A 20 -14.07 -0.83 -12.30
N ARG A 21 -14.93 -1.69 -11.75
CA ARG A 21 -14.56 -2.97 -11.13
C ARG A 21 -13.95 -3.99 -12.10
N THR A 22 -14.15 -3.82 -13.40
CA THR A 22 -13.69 -4.77 -14.42
C THR A 22 -12.34 -4.38 -15.01
N LYS A 23 -11.94 -3.11 -14.83
CA LYS A 23 -10.66 -2.61 -15.32
C LYS A 23 -9.53 -3.09 -14.41
N PRO A 24 -8.47 -3.69 -14.96
CA PRO A 24 -7.34 -4.12 -14.14
C PRO A 24 -6.65 -2.93 -13.48
N ILE A 25 -6.28 -3.08 -12.20
CA ILE A 25 -5.50 -2.11 -11.44
C ILE A 25 -4.03 -2.51 -11.50
N TYR A 26 -3.16 -1.56 -11.85
CA TYR A 26 -1.70 -1.76 -11.92
C TYR A 26 -1.01 -1.03 -10.78
N LEU A 27 -0.40 -1.77 -9.87
CA LEU A 27 0.40 -1.24 -8.77
C LEU A 27 1.90 -1.36 -9.09
N TYR A 28 2.58 -0.23 -9.24
CA TYR A 28 4.03 -0.19 -9.43
C TYR A 28 4.72 -0.08 -8.07
N ILE A 29 5.60 -1.03 -7.76
CA ILE A 29 6.27 -1.10 -6.46
C ILE A 29 7.77 -0.88 -6.65
N ASN A 30 8.29 0.17 -6.02
CA ASN A 30 9.71 0.40 -5.80
C ASN A 30 9.87 0.93 -4.37
N SER A 31 9.88 0.01 -3.40
CA SER A 31 9.92 0.32 -1.97
C SER A 31 10.94 -0.58 -1.29
N THR A 32 11.67 -0.03 -0.32
CA THR A 32 12.54 -0.79 0.60
C THR A 32 11.74 -1.52 1.69
N GLY A 33 10.41 -1.36 1.70
CA GLY A 33 9.51 -1.93 2.68
C GLY A 33 9.47 -1.08 3.95
N THR A 34 9.59 -1.75 5.09
CA THR A 34 9.56 -1.16 6.43
C THR A 34 10.96 -0.84 6.96
N MET A 35 12.00 -1.18 6.21
CA MET A 35 13.40 -0.96 6.56
C MET A 35 13.98 0.24 5.80
N ASP A 36 14.86 0.97 6.46
CA ASP A 36 15.67 2.01 5.85
C ASP A 36 16.94 1.44 5.18
N GLU A 37 17.78 2.33 4.65
CA GLU A 37 19.05 1.97 4.00
C GLU A 37 20.10 1.32 4.93
N ASN A 38 19.90 1.40 6.25
CA ASN A 38 20.76 0.82 7.28
C ASN A 38 20.18 -0.47 7.90
N ASN A 39 19.10 -1.01 7.32
CA ASN A 39 18.33 -2.14 7.85
C ASN A 39 17.66 -1.86 9.21
N GLU A 40 17.40 -0.60 9.54
CA GLU A 40 16.62 -0.23 10.72
C GLU A 40 15.13 -0.25 10.41
N LEU A 41 14.33 -0.77 11.35
CA LEU A 41 12.87 -0.79 11.23
C LEU A 41 12.31 0.61 11.44
N VAL A 42 11.81 1.24 10.36
CA VAL A 42 11.29 2.62 10.36
C VAL A 42 9.76 2.70 10.14
N ALA A 43 9.11 1.58 9.81
CA ALA A 43 7.66 1.49 9.66
C ALA A 43 7.09 0.17 10.22
N SER A 44 5.77 0.06 10.31
CA SER A 44 5.10 -1.13 10.84
C SER A 44 4.84 -2.17 9.75
N GLU A 45 5.14 -3.45 10.01
CA GLU A 45 4.79 -4.56 9.09
C GLU A 45 3.28 -4.68 8.87
N THR A 46 2.46 -4.24 9.85
CA THR A 46 0.99 -4.23 9.74
C THR A 46 0.50 -3.41 8.54
N ASP A 47 1.26 -2.40 8.14
CA ASP A 47 0.92 -1.51 7.04
C ASP A 47 1.03 -2.21 5.69
N ALA A 48 1.99 -3.15 5.56
CA ALA A 48 2.13 -3.99 4.37
C ALA A 48 1.00 -5.04 4.29
N TYR A 49 0.61 -5.62 5.42
CA TYR A 49 -0.53 -6.55 5.48
C TYR A 49 -1.85 -5.85 5.12
N ALA A 50 -2.06 -4.62 5.59
CA ALA A 50 -3.24 -3.85 5.22
C ALA A 50 -3.34 -3.63 3.69
N ILE A 51 -2.21 -3.35 3.02
CA ILE A 51 -2.19 -3.24 1.54
C ILE A 51 -2.53 -4.59 0.89
N ALA A 52 -1.97 -5.69 1.39
CA ALA A 52 -2.25 -7.03 0.87
C ALA A 52 -3.74 -7.41 1.00
N ASP A 53 -4.39 -7.01 2.09
CA ASP A 53 -5.81 -7.26 2.31
C ASP A 53 -6.71 -6.50 1.32
N PHE A 54 -6.29 -5.34 0.80
CA PHE A 54 -7.01 -4.62 -0.27
C PHE A 54 -6.83 -5.25 -1.66
N ILE A 55 -5.83 -6.11 -1.85
CA ILE A 55 -5.56 -6.79 -3.12
C ILE A 55 -6.38 -8.09 -3.24
N ASN A 56 -6.82 -8.68 -2.12
CA ASN A 56 -7.62 -9.91 -2.06
C ASN A 56 -9.11 -9.68 -2.35
#